data_AF-A0A956AZN0-F1
#
_entry.id   AF-A0A956AZN0-F1
#
_cell.length_a   1.000
_cell.length_b   1.000
_cell.length_c   1.000
_cell.angle_alpha   90.00
_cell.angle_beta   90.00
_cell.angle_gamma   90.00
#
_symmetry.space_group_name_H-M   'P 1'
#
loop_
_entity.id
_entity.type
_entity.pdbx_description
1 polymer ?
#
loop_
_entity_poly.entity_id
_entity_poly.type
_entity_poly.pdbx_seq_one_letter_code
_entity_poly.pdbx_strand_id
1 'polypeptide(L)'
;MIKTFVLDTNVLLHEPRAILRFEDNEVVLPIYVIEELDRFKRDMSELGRNAREITRLIDGLRTAGPLSKGVPLESGGTFRVAETSQVDKPSTHFAQQHMYDNLILATALEIRDKNPDRKVVFVTQDTNLRIRADAVHLEAVDYDPARVELEELYPGHRELVVEPEGLQAAFEGGLPVEGDEGLHANEYVLLRDSTRQNHTALARYDADDQILKALPRTRGAVFGIDPRNKEQAFALDLLLDDDVKLVTLVGKAGTGKTLLAIAAGMAKVFNEERYDKLLVARPIMPMGRDIGYLPGDKDEKLTAWMQPIFDNLEYI
;
A
#
# COMPACT_ATOMS: atom_id res chain seq x y z
N MET A 1 -20.50 18.11 -0.10
CA MET A 1 -20.37 19.27 0.81
C MET A 1 -18.90 19.40 1.13
N ILE A 2 -18.29 20.54 0.78
CA ILE A 2 -16.84 20.76 0.92
C ILE A 2 -16.47 20.83 2.41
N LYS A 3 -15.61 19.91 2.85
CA LYS A 3 -15.06 19.85 4.21
C LYS A 3 -13.72 20.59 4.28
N THR A 4 -13.25 20.84 5.49
CA THR A 4 -11.91 21.36 5.75
C THR A 4 -11.12 20.34 6.57
N PHE A 5 -10.02 19.84 6.02
CA PHE A 5 -9.11 18.91 6.68
C PHE A 5 -7.90 19.65 7.21
N VAL A 6 -7.59 19.51 8.50
CA VAL A 6 -6.41 20.10 9.12
C VAL A 6 -5.43 18.98 9.44
N LEU A 7 -4.22 19.04 8.87
CA LEU A 7 -3.26 17.94 8.96
C LEU A 7 -2.24 18.13 10.07
N ASP A 8 -1.87 17.02 10.69
CA ASP A 8 -0.77 16.89 11.64
C ASP A 8 0.55 16.53 10.95
N THR A 9 1.68 16.79 11.62
CA THR A 9 3.05 16.52 11.14
C THR A 9 3.27 15.03 10.86
N ASN A 10 2.83 14.15 11.77
CA ASN A 10 3.06 12.70 11.64
C ASN A 10 2.44 12.12 10.36
N VAL A 11 1.26 12.62 9.96
CA VAL A 11 0.60 12.22 8.71
C VAL A 11 1.52 12.44 7.50
N LEU A 12 2.19 13.60 7.44
CA LEU A 12 3.06 13.98 6.33
C LEU A 12 4.43 13.33 6.37
N LEU A 13 4.92 13.01 7.57
CA LEU A 13 6.15 12.24 7.74
C LEU A 13 5.99 10.79 7.25
N HIS A 14 4.79 10.22 7.35
CA HIS A 14 4.49 8.87 6.86
C HIS A 14 4.03 8.86 5.40
N GLU A 15 3.25 9.85 4.95
CA GLU A 15 2.73 9.94 3.59
C GLU A 15 2.82 11.39 3.08
N PRO A 16 3.90 11.75 2.36
CA PRO A 16 4.15 13.13 1.93
C PRO A 16 3.13 13.63 0.90
N ARG A 17 2.38 12.75 0.25
CA ARG A 17 1.33 13.13 -0.71
C ARG A 17 -0.06 13.20 -0.08
N ALA A 18 -0.19 13.07 1.24
CA ALA A 18 -1.48 13.13 1.92
C ALA A 18 -2.27 14.39 1.59
N ILE A 19 -1.60 15.54 1.42
CA ILE A 19 -2.26 16.82 1.09
C ILE A 19 -3.02 16.79 -0.25
N LEU A 20 -2.77 15.81 -1.12
CA LEU A 20 -3.41 15.65 -2.43
C LEU A 20 -4.60 14.67 -2.41
N ARG A 21 -4.83 13.96 -1.30
CA ARG A 21 -5.79 12.84 -1.23
C ARG A 21 -7.16 13.19 -0.65
N PHE A 22 -7.49 14.47 -0.59
CA PHE A 22 -8.75 14.96 -0.03
C PHE A 22 -9.75 15.44 -1.10
N GLU A 23 -9.64 14.94 -2.34
CA GLU A 23 -10.58 15.23 -3.44
C GLU A 23 -10.82 16.74 -3.65
N ASP A 24 -12.07 17.17 -3.67
CA ASP A 24 -12.55 18.55 -3.84
C ASP A 24 -12.56 19.37 -2.53
N ASN A 25 -12.00 18.83 -1.45
CA ASN A 25 -12.04 19.46 -0.13
C ASN A 25 -10.89 20.46 0.09
N GLU A 26 -11.02 21.27 1.12
CA GLU A 26 -9.97 22.18 1.55
C GLU A 26 -9.01 21.47 2.51
N VAL A 27 -7.72 21.54 2.22
CA VAL A 27 -6.63 21.05 3.06
C VAL A 27 -5.91 22.23 3.69
N VAL A 28 -5.80 22.21 5.01
CA VAL A 28 -5.13 23.25 5.78
C VAL A 28 -3.94 22.66 6.50
N LEU A 29 -2.78 23.26 6.28
CA LEU A 29 -1.54 22.93 6.98
C LEU A 29 -1.24 24.01 8.03
N PRO A 30 -1.26 23.68 9.33
CA PRO A 30 -0.76 24.59 10.35
C PRO A 30 0.72 24.92 10.10
N ILE A 31 1.10 26.19 10.20
CA ILE A 31 2.47 26.65 9.90
C ILE A 31 3.52 25.93 10.76
N TYR A 32 3.13 25.54 11.98
CA TYR A 32 3.95 24.81 12.94
C TYR A 32 4.36 23.41 12.46
N VAL A 33 3.57 22.79 11.58
CA VAL A 33 3.96 21.53 10.92
C VAL A 33 5.20 21.74 10.06
N ILE A 34 5.32 22.89 9.39
CA ILE A 34 6.49 23.21 8.56
C ILE A 34 7.75 23.33 9.44
N GLU A 35 7.63 23.94 10.62
CA GLU A 35 8.74 24.03 11.58
C GLU A 35 9.18 22.66 12.08
N GLU A 36 8.25 21.73 12.32
CA GLU A 36 8.59 20.37 12.70
C GLU A 36 9.26 19.62 11.55
N LEU A 37 8.72 19.70 10.34
CA LEU A 37 9.30 19.08 9.13
C LEU A 37 10.75 19.52 8.90
N ASP A 38 11.08 20.78 9.18
CA ASP A 38 12.45 21.31 9.07
C ASP A 38 13.44 20.60 10.01
N ARG A 39 13.00 20.15 11.20
CA ARG A 39 13.82 19.38 12.13
C ARG A 39 14.16 18.00 11.57
N PHE A 40 13.24 17.39 10.83
CA PHE A 40 13.41 16.06 10.23
C PHE A 40 14.23 16.04 8.93
N LYS A 41 14.44 17.18 8.26
CA LYS A 41 15.20 17.23 6.98
C LYS A 41 16.66 16.74 7.09
N ARG A 42 17.24 16.79 8.28
CA ARG A 42 18.63 16.33 8.53
C ARG A 42 18.73 14.83 8.79
N ASP A 43 17.59 14.16 8.98
CA ASP A 43 17.53 12.72 9.17
C ASP A 43 17.75 11.99 7.83
N MET A 44 18.51 10.89 7.88
CA MET A 44 18.79 10.01 6.74
C MET A 44 17.78 8.86 6.61
N SER A 45 16.80 8.79 7.50
CA SER A 45 15.70 7.83 7.48
C SER A 45 14.64 8.12 6.41
N GLU A 46 13.69 7.19 6.24
CA GLU A 46 12.47 7.39 5.42
C GLU A 46 11.69 8.63 5.85
N LEU A 47 11.62 8.93 7.16
CA LEU A 47 10.95 10.14 7.68
C LEU A 47 11.64 11.41 7.17
N GLY A 48 12.99 11.42 7.14
CA GLY A 48 13.76 12.54 6.60
C GLY A 48 13.67 12.67 5.07
N ARG A 49 13.50 11.55 4.34
CA ARG A 49 13.17 11.56 2.90
C ARG A 49 11.79 12.18 2.67
N ASN A 50 10.79 11.72 3.41
CA ASN A 50 9.40 12.19 3.29
C ASN A 50 9.28 13.67 3.66
N ALA A 51 9.94 14.12 4.73
CA ALA A 51 9.99 15.54 5.10
C ALA A 51 10.54 16.45 3.98
N ARG A 52 11.58 15.97 3.25
CA ARG A 52 12.12 16.67 2.07
C ARG A 52 11.16 16.65 0.90
N GLU A 53 10.45 15.55 0.66
CA GLU A 53 9.45 15.44 -0.41
C GLU A 53 8.28 16.40 -0.18
N ILE A 54 7.62 16.36 0.99
CA ILE A 54 6.49 17.25 1.28
C ILE A 54 6.91 18.73 1.21
N THR A 55 8.12 19.08 1.67
CA THR A 55 8.61 20.46 1.57
C THR A 55 8.70 20.91 0.11
N ARG A 56 9.27 20.07 -0.78
CA ARG A 56 9.36 20.39 -2.22
C ARG A 56 7.98 20.55 -2.85
N LEU A 57 7.03 19.70 -2.44
CA LEU A 57 5.66 19.74 -2.92
C LEU A 57 4.96 21.04 -2.48
N ILE A 58 5.07 21.42 -1.21
CA ILE A 58 4.56 22.70 -0.69
C ILE A 58 5.21 23.90 -1.40
N ASP A 59 6.53 23.86 -1.64
CA ASP A 59 7.24 24.93 -2.34
C ASP A 59 6.75 25.08 -3.78
N GLY A 60 6.50 23.97 -4.48
CA GLY A 60 5.89 23.96 -5.81
C GLY A 60 4.51 24.62 -5.84
N LEU A 61 3.67 24.35 -4.85
CA LEU A 61 2.32 24.93 -4.74
C LEU A 61 2.32 26.47 -4.60
N ARG A 62 3.41 27.08 -4.13
CA ARG A 62 3.54 28.55 -4.04
C ARG A 62 3.49 29.24 -5.39
N THR A 63 3.80 28.53 -6.47
CA THR A 63 3.76 29.09 -7.84
C THR A 63 2.32 29.41 -8.29
N ALA A 64 1.32 28.75 -7.71
CA ALA A 64 -0.10 29.00 -7.99
C ALA A 64 -0.69 30.18 -7.20
N GLY A 65 0.03 30.72 -6.21
CA GLY A 65 -0.37 31.89 -5.44
C GLY A 65 0.05 31.86 -3.97
N PRO A 66 -0.35 32.88 -3.17
CA PRO A 66 -0.03 32.93 -1.74
C PRO A 66 -0.72 31.80 -0.97
N LEU A 67 0.06 30.89 -0.37
CA LEU A 67 -0.47 29.75 0.39
C LEU A 67 -1.39 30.17 1.56
N SER A 68 -1.23 31.36 2.11
CA SER A 68 -2.10 31.88 3.16
C SER A 68 -3.54 32.16 2.70
N LYS A 69 -3.74 32.39 1.40
CA LYS A 69 -5.07 32.62 0.79
C LYS A 69 -5.69 31.35 0.21
N GLY A 70 -4.93 30.26 0.16
CA GLY A 70 -5.29 29.04 -0.52
C GLY A 70 -4.91 29.04 -2.00
N VAL A 71 -4.44 27.89 -2.46
CA VAL A 71 -4.09 27.61 -3.86
C VAL A 71 -4.85 26.37 -4.34
N PRO A 72 -5.22 26.29 -5.62
CA PRO A 72 -5.91 25.11 -6.15
C PRO A 72 -4.99 23.88 -6.15
N LEU A 73 -5.58 22.72 -5.88
CA LEU A 73 -4.94 21.42 -6.04
C LEU A 73 -5.42 20.75 -7.34
N GLU A 74 -4.59 19.88 -7.91
CA GLU A 74 -4.96 19.09 -9.09
C GLU A 74 -6.16 18.15 -8.83
N SER A 75 -6.39 17.78 -7.57
CA SER A 75 -7.54 16.97 -7.13
C SER A 75 -8.89 17.70 -7.21
N GLY A 76 -8.89 19.01 -7.51
CA GLY A 76 -10.07 19.87 -7.52
C GLY A 76 -10.31 20.64 -6.21
N GLY A 77 -9.60 20.29 -5.14
CA GLY A 77 -9.66 20.96 -3.84
C GLY A 77 -8.75 22.20 -3.74
N THR A 78 -8.55 22.68 -2.51
CA THR A 78 -7.64 23.81 -2.23
C THR A 78 -6.68 23.45 -1.11
N PHE A 79 -5.46 23.98 -1.17
CA PHE A 79 -4.45 23.86 -0.13
C PHE A 79 -4.11 25.23 0.43
N ARG A 80 -4.13 25.39 1.76
CA ARG A 80 -3.68 26.62 2.43
C ARG A 80 -2.81 26.36 3.64
N VAL A 81 -1.93 27.30 3.96
CA VAL A 81 -1.15 27.32 5.20
C VAL A 81 -1.80 28.30 6.17
N ALA A 82 -2.01 27.89 7.43
CA ALA A 82 -2.67 28.69 8.45
C ALA A 82 -1.83 28.80 9.72
N GLU A 83 -1.94 29.92 10.40
CA GLU A 83 -1.34 30.17 11.71
C GLU A 83 -2.46 30.52 12.71
N THR A 84 -2.31 30.09 13.96
CA THR A 84 -3.27 30.44 15.02
C THR A 84 -2.95 31.83 15.59
N SER A 85 -4.00 32.58 15.94
CA SER A 85 -3.85 33.81 16.71
C SER A 85 -3.58 33.57 18.20
N GLN A 86 -3.60 32.31 18.66
CA GLN A 86 -3.46 31.94 20.08
C GLN A 86 -2.02 31.61 20.51
N VAL A 87 -1.01 32.32 19.96
CA VAL A 87 0.41 32.07 20.27
C VAL A 87 0.72 32.26 21.77
N ASP A 88 0.03 33.19 22.44
CA ASP A 88 0.24 33.56 23.85
C ASP A 88 -0.75 32.90 24.84
N LYS A 89 -1.67 32.07 24.36
CA LYS A 89 -2.60 31.33 25.22
C LYS A 89 -2.29 29.84 25.13
N PRO A 90 -1.27 29.34 25.85
CA PRO A 90 -1.26 27.93 26.17
C PRO A 90 -2.55 27.71 26.97
N SER A 91 -3.56 27.10 26.33
CA SER A 91 -4.73 26.60 27.03
C SER A 91 -4.23 25.93 28.30
N THR A 92 -4.72 26.40 29.45
CA THR A 92 -4.16 26.37 30.80
C THR A 92 -3.94 24.97 31.42
N HIS A 93 -3.72 23.93 30.61
CA HIS A 93 -3.72 22.53 31.04
C HIS A 93 -2.68 21.61 30.38
N PHE A 94 -1.84 22.08 29.44
CA PHE A 94 -0.92 21.20 28.72
C PHE A 94 0.56 21.56 28.94
N ALA A 95 1.38 20.53 29.21
CA ALA A 95 2.81 20.66 29.49
C ALA A 95 3.59 21.27 28.31
N GLN A 96 4.64 22.03 28.60
CA GLN A 96 5.56 22.65 27.62
C GLN A 96 6.19 21.64 26.64
N GLN A 97 6.20 20.35 26.98
CA GLN A 97 6.76 19.27 26.15
C GLN A 97 5.97 19.01 24.86
N HIS A 98 4.74 19.53 24.71
CA HIS A 98 3.87 19.33 23.54
C HIS A 98 3.52 20.63 22.82
N MET A 99 4.47 21.58 22.73
CA MET A 99 4.21 22.91 22.19
C MET A 99 3.66 22.88 20.75
N TYR A 100 4.25 22.09 19.85
CA TYR A 100 3.83 22.00 18.45
C TYR A 100 2.44 21.37 18.31
N ASP A 101 2.21 20.23 18.95
CA ASP A 101 0.89 19.58 19.05
C ASP A 101 -0.21 20.56 19.50
N ASN A 102 0.09 21.37 20.53
CA ASN A 102 -0.86 22.35 21.07
C ASN A 102 -1.20 23.43 20.04
N LEU A 103 -0.20 23.92 19.31
CA LEU A 103 -0.37 24.97 18.30
C LEU A 103 -1.09 24.44 17.05
N ILE A 104 -0.81 23.19 16.65
CA ILE A 104 -1.53 22.48 15.59
C ILE A 104 -3.01 22.32 15.96
N LEU A 105 -3.30 21.83 17.18
CA LEU A 105 -4.66 21.67 17.67
C LEU A 105 -5.39 23.02 17.81
N ALA A 106 -4.71 24.05 18.32
CA ALA A 106 -5.26 25.40 18.41
C ALA A 106 -5.62 25.98 17.04
N THR A 107 -4.78 25.73 16.03
CA THR A 107 -5.07 26.12 14.64
C THR A 107 -6.34 25.43 14.13
N ALA A 108 -6.49 24.13 14.37
CA ALA A 108 -7.68 23.38 13.95
C ALA A 108 -8.97 23.88 14.63
N LEU A 109 -8.90 24.16 15.95
CA LEU A 109 -10.00 24.72 16.72
C LEU A 109 -10.41 26.11 16.22
N GLU A 110 -9.45 26.99 16.00
CA GLU A 110 -9.72 28.35 15.50
C GLU A 110 -10.36 28.32 14.11
N ILE A 111 -9.96 27.37 13.25
CA ILE A 111 -10.58 27.18 11.93
C ILE A 111 -12.02 26.70 12.09
N ARG A 112 -12.30 25.73 12.97
CA ARG A 112 -13.66 25.28 13.28
C ARG A 112 -14.53 26.43 13.77
N ASP A 113 -14.04 27.19 14.74
CA ASP A 113 -14.81 28.26 15.38
C ASP A 113 -15.10 29.42 14.41
N LYS A 114 -14.20 29.68 13.45
CA LYS A 114 -14.41 30.68 12.37
C LYS A 114 -15.31 30.19 11.23
N ASN A 115 -15.57 28.89 11.13
CA ASN A 115 -16.34 28.30 10.03
C ASN A 115 -17.47 27.41 10.55
N PRO A 116 -18.49 27.97 11.25
CA PRO A 116 -19.57 27.20 11.86
C PRO A 116 -20.40 26.40 10.84
N ASP A 117 -20.46 26.85 9.59
CA ASP A 117 -21.23 26.22 8.52
C ASP A 117 -20.46 25.13 7.75
N ARG A 118 -19.17 24.92 8.07
CA ARG A 118 -18.32 23.93 7.39
C ARG A 118 -17.78 22.91 8.36
N LYS A 119 -17.81 21.65 7.93
CA LYS A 119 -17.27 20.55 8.71
C LYS A 119 -15.74 20.61 8.71
N VAL A 120 -15.15 20.78 9.89
CA VAL A 120 -13.70 20.75 10.11
C VAL A 120 -13.31 19.41 10.72
N VAL A 121 -12.36 18.72 10.08
CA VAL A 121 -11.85 17.41 10.47
C VAL A 121 -10.34 17.51 10.70
N PHE A 122 -9.90 17.17 11.91
CA PHE A 122 -8.49 17.07 12.26
C PHE A 122 -7.95 15.68 11.90
N VAL A 123 -6.84 15.63 11.20
CA VAL A 123 -6.27 14.38 10.68
C VAL A 123 -4.94 14.14 11.36
N THR A 124 -4.86 13.07 12.16
CA THR A 124 -3.65 12.72 12.91
C THR A 124 -3.56 11.21 13.11
N GLN A 125 -2.33 10.67 13.09
CA GLN A 125 -2.05 9.29 13.44
C GLN A 125 -1.81 9.08 14.94
N ASP A 126 -1.69 10.16 15.72
CA ASP A 126 -1.47 10.09 17.16
C ASP A 126 -2.80 9.91 17.90
N THR A 127 -2.91 8.78 18.62
CA THR A 127 -4.09 8.46 19.44
C THR A 127 -4.31 9.48 20.56
N ASN A 128 -3.25 10.01 21.18
CA ASN A 128 -3.36 11.02 22.23
C ASN A 128 -3.89 12.34 21.67
N LEU A 129 -3.45 12.75 20.47
CA LEU A 129 -3.98 13.96 19.84
C LEU A 129 -5.45 13.79 19.44
N ARG A 130 -5.86 12.61 18.98
CA ARG A 130 -7.29 12.31 18.75
C ARG A 130 -8.12 12.41 20.03
N ILE A 131 -7.65 11.84 21.14
CA ILE A 131 -8.33 11.94 22.45
C ILE A 131 -8.45 13.40 22.90
N ARG A 132 -7.39 14.19 22.71
CA ARG A 132 -7.40 15.62 23.06
C ARG A 132 -8.36 16.42 22.19
N ALA A 133 -8.43 16.14 20.89
CA ALA A 133 -9.37 16.75 19.97
C ALA A 133 -10.83 16.43 20.34
N ASP A 134 -11.12 15.17 20.68
CA ASP A 134 -12.44 14.74 21.14
C ASP A 134 -12.87 15.48 22.42
N ALA A 135 -11.96 15.63 23.38
CA ALA A 135 -12.21 16.35 24.63
C ALA A 135 -12.58 17.84 24.44
N VAL A 136 -12.25 18.43 23.30
CA VAL A 136 -12.59 19.82 22.92
C VAL A 136 -13.62 19.87 21.80
N HIS A 137 -14.32 18.77 21.52
CA HIS A 137 -15.35 18.62 20.49
C HIS A 137 -14.87 18.97 19.08
N LEU A 138 -13.63 18.61 18.76
CA LEU A 138 -13.07 18.68 17.41
C LEU A 138 -13.07 17.26 16.81
N GLU A 139 -13.74 17.08 15.67
CA GLU A 139 -13.73 15.79 14.99
C GLU A 139 -12.30 15.46 14.55
N ALA A 140 -11.79 14.31 15.01
CA ALA A 140 -10.47 13.83 14.64
C ALA A 140 -10.54 12.42 14.06
N VAL A 141 -9.81 12.19 12.97
CA VAL A 141 -9.77 10.90 12.27
C VAL A 141 -8.33 10.44 12.09
N ASP A 142 -8.16 9.12 12.05
CA ASP A 142 -6.89 8.52 11.69
C ASP A 142 -6.60 8.72 10.20
N TYR A 143 -5.33 8.93 9.86
CA TYR A 143 -4.91 8.94 8.46
C TYR A 143 -4.48 7.53 8.07
N ASP A 144 -5.35 6.84 7.34
CA ASP A 144 -5.07 5.52 6.80
C ASP A 144 -4.81 5.59 5.28
N PRO A 145 -3.54 5.63 4.84
CA PRO A 145 -3.20 5.55 3.42
C PRO A 145 -3.49 4.17 2.82
N ALA A 146 -3.73 3.15 3.66
CA ALA A 146 -3.94 1.76 3.26
C ALA A 146 -5.36 1.50 2.73
N ARG A 147 -6.18 2.53 2.60
CA ARG A 147 -7.35 2.45 1.72
C ARG A 147 -6.97 2.71 0.26
N VAL A 148 -5.89 2.08 -0.21
CA VAL A 148 -5.93 1.51 -1.56
C VAL A 148 -6.77 0.26 -1.36
N GLU A 149 -8.07 0.36 -1.64
CA GLU A 149 -8.91 -0.83 -1.62
C GLU A 149 -8.23 -1.84 -2.56
N LEU A 150 -8.02 -3.09 -2.14
CA LEU A 150 -7.43 -4.12 -3.01
C LEU A 150 -8.16 -4.21 -4.36
N GLU A 151 -9.40 -3.72 -4.40
CA GLU A 151 -10.25 -3.51 -5.57
C GLU A 151 -9.73 -2.46 -6.57
N GLU A 152 -8.88 -1.51 -6.16
CA GLU A 152 -8.24 -0.50 -7.03
C GLU A 152 -6.93 -1.01 -7.66
N LEU A 153 -6.32 -2.07 -7.11
CA LEU A 153 -5.16 -2.70 -7.74
C LEU A 153 -5.62 -3.57 -8.90
N TYR A 154 -4.87 -3.51 -10.00
CA TYR A 154 -5.06 -4.45 -11.11
C TYR A 154 -5.02 -5.89 -10.58
N PRO A 155 -6.12 -6.66 -10.69
CA PRO A 155 -6.25 -7.96 -10.02
C PRO A 155 -5.40 -9.06 -10.64
N GLY A 156 -4.80 -8.81 -11.82
CA GLY A 156 -4.01 -9.79 -12.56
C GLY A 156 -4.83 -10.91 -13.17
N HIS A 157 -6.16 -10.90 -13.01
CA HIS A 157 -7.05 -11.90 -13.57
C HIS A 157 -8.48 -11.39 -13.78
N ARG A 158 -9.20 -12.03 -14.69
CA ARG A 158 -10.63 -11.80 -14.96
C ARG A 158 -11.38 -13.10 -15.24
N GLU A 159 -12.68 -13.03 -15.43
CA GLU A 159 -13.51 -14.17 -15.88
C GLU A 159 -14.08 -13.85 -17.26
N LEU A 160 -14.00 -14.81 -18.20
CA LEU A 160 -14.62 -14.71 -19.52
C LEU A 160 -15.52 -15.92 -19.76
N VAL A 161 -16.67 -15.67 -20.38
CA VAL A 161 -17.58 -16.71 -20.84
C VAL A 161 -17.27 -17.00 -22.29
N VAL A 162 -17.03 -18.27 -22.61
CA VAL A 162 -16.68 -18.73 -23.96
C VAL A 162 -17.55 -19.90 -24.38
N GLU A 163 -17.71 -20.08 -25.68
CA GLU A 163 -18.35 -21.27 -26.24
C GLU A 163 -17.49 -22.52 -25.94
N PRO A 164 -18.10 -23.73 -25.89
CA PRO A 164 -17.39 -24.98 -25.58
C PRO A 164 -16.12 -25.21 -26.44
N GLU A 165 -16.18 -24.83 -27.71
CA GLU A 165 -15.06 -24.92 -28.65
C GLU A 165 -13.89 -24.03 -28.24
N GLY A 166 -14.17 -22.85 -27.67
CA GLY A 166 -13.14 -21.94 -27.18
C GLY A 166 -12.40 -22.50 -25.97
N LEU A 167 -13.10 -23.21 -25.08
CA LEU A 167 -12.48 -23.90 -23.95
C LEU A 167 -11.56 -25.03 -24.43
N GLN A 168 -12.00 -25.79 -25.44
CA GLN A 168 -11.20 -26.84 -26.06
C GLN A 168 -9.95 -26.26 -26.75
N ALA A 169 -10.10 -25.17 -27.51
CA ALA A 169 -8.99 -24.47 -28.16
C ALA A 169 -7.92 -24.02 -27.15
N ALA A 170 -8.32 -23.51 -25.98
CA ALA A 170 -7.39 -23.11 -24.94
C ALA A 170 -6.49 -24.28 -24.46
N PHE A 171 -6.98 -25.52 -24.46
CA PHE A 171 -6.19 -26.72 -24.13
C PHE A 171 -5.37 -27.26 -25.32
N GLU A 172 -5.83 -27.04 -26.55
CA GLU A 172 -5.27 -27.64 -27.77
C GLU A 172 -4.29 -26.73 -28.54
N GLY A 173 -3.85 -25.63 -27.95
CA GLY A 173 -2.86 -24.74 -28.57
C GLY A 173 -3.03 -23.28 -28.20
N GLY A 174 -4.19 -22.90 -27.69
CA GLY A 174 -4.53 -21.54 -27.29
C GLY A 174 -5.80 -21.06 -27.98
N LEU A 175 -6.65 -20.35 -27.25
CA LEU A 175 -7.81 -19.65 -27.77
C LEU A 175 -7.36 -18.29 -28.33
N PRO A 176 -7.48 -18.02 -29.63
CA PRO A 176 -7.18 -16.69 -30.18
C PRO A 176 -8.04 -15.62 -29.54
N VAL A 177 -7.41 -14.51 -29.15
CA VAL A 177 -8.11 -13.34 -28.63
C VAL A 177 -8.04 -12.22 -29.65
N GLU A 178 -9.18 -11.62 -29.96
CA GLU A 178 -9.21 -10.43 -30.81
C GLU A 178 -8.62 -9.25 -30.04
N GLY A 179 -7.72 -8.48 -30.67
CA GLY A 179 -6.85 -7.49 -30.01
C GLY A 179 -7.52 -6.30 -29.29
N ASP A 180 -8.85 -6.27 -29.17
CA ASP A 180 -9.64 -5.21 -28.52
C ASP A 180 -10.19 -5.62 -27.13
N GLU A 181 -9.90 -6.84 -26.63
CA GLU A 181 -10.36 -7.27 -25.30
C GLU A 181 -9.61 -6.61 -24.12
N GLY A 182 -8.57 -5.82 -24.40
CA GLY A 182 -7.81 -5.09 -23.38
C GLY A 182 -7.13 -6.01 -22.35
N LEU A 183 -6.72 -7.21 -22.76
CA LEU A 183 -5.92 -8.11 -21.92
C LEU A 183 -4.47 -7.62 -21.82
N HIS A 184 -3.91 -7.70 -20.63
CA HIS A 184 -2.50 -7.41 -20.39
C HIS A 184 -1.65 -8.68 -20.50
N ALA A 185 -0.38 -8.55 -20.87
CA ALA A 185 0.57 -9.66 -20.86
C ALA A 185 0.58 -10.37 -19.49
N ASN A 186 0.52 -11.70 -19.50
CA ASN A 186 0.47 -12.54 -18.30
C ASN A 186 -0.80 -12.38 -17.44
N GLU A 187 -1.85 -11.74 -17.97
CA GLU A 187 -3.15 -11.72 -17.32
C GLU A 187 -3.78 -13.12 -17.32
N TYR A 188 -4.32 -13.54 -16.19
CA TYR A 188 -5.03 -14.81 -16.09
C TYR A 188 -6.52 -14.66 -16.37
N VAL A 189 -7.11 -15.68 -16.97
CA VAL A 189 -8.54 -15.72 -17.25
C VAL A 189 -9.13 -17.03 -16.74
N LEU A 190 -10.17 -16.93 -15.92
CA LEU A 190 -11.06 -18.06 -15.68
C LEU A 190 -12.06 -18.14 -16.84
N LEU A 191 -11.82 -19.09 -17.74
CA LEU A 191 -12.74 -19.40 -18.83
C LEU A 191 -13.89 -20.25 -18.29
N ARG A 192 -15.12 -19.82 -18.58
CA ARG A 192 -16.35 -20.55 -18.25
C ARG A 192 -17.10 -20.89 -19.52
N ASP A 193 -17.47 -22.15 -19.66
CA ASP A 193 -18.34 -22.63 -20.73
C ASP A 193 -19.74 -21.98 -20.62
N SER A 194 -20.21 -21.37 -21.71
CA SER A 194 -21.51 -20.69 -21.81
C SER A 194 -22.71 -21.63 -21.59
N THR A 195 -22.54 -22.92 -21.87
CA THR A 195 -23.57 -23.96 -21.79
C THR A 195 -23.51 -24.79 -20.50
N ARG A 196 -22.32 -24.92 -19.89
CA ARG A 196 -22.07 -25.79 -18.72
C ARG A 196 -21.31 -25.06 -17.62
N GLN A 197 -22.01 -24.67 -16.55
CA GLN A 197 -21.42 -23.89 -15.45
C GLN A 197 -20.20 -24.54 -14.75
N ASN A 198 -20.10 -25.88 -14.75
CA ASN A 198 -19.00 -26.61 -14.10
C ASN A 198 -17.83 -26.92 -15.05
N HIS A 199 -17.92 -26.55 -16.33
CA HIS A 199 -16.86 -26.76 -17.30
C HIS A 199 -16.05 -25.47 -17.41
N THR A 200 -14.88 -25.46 -16.77
CA THR A 200 -14.03 -24.28 -16.65
C THR A 200 -12.56 -24.60 -16.89
N ALA A 201 -11.78 -23.59 -17.26
CA ALA A 201 -10.34 -23.66 -17.40
C ALA A 201 -9.69 -22.40 -16.83
N LEU A 202 -8.52 -22.58 -16.22
CA LEU A 202 -7.62 -21.47 -15.93
C LEU A 202 -6.75 -21.28 -17.16
N ALA A 203 -6.68 -20.06 -17.70
CA ALA A 203 -5.82 -19.73 -18.84
C ALA A 203 -4.96 -18.51 -18.53
N ARG A 204 -3.83 -18.39 -19.22
CA ARG A 204 -2.96 -17.21 -19.19
C ARG A 204 -2.90 -16.60 -20.58
N TYR A 205 -2.96 -15.28 -20.64
CA TYR A 205 -2.83 -14.54 -21.89
C TYR A 205 -1.37 -14.38 -22.28
N ASP A 206 -1.04 -14.86 -23.47
CA ASP A 206 0.21 -14.63 -24.17
C ASP A 206 0.01 -13.44 -25.13
N ALA A 207 0.73 -12.35 -24.86
CA ALA A 207 0.59 -11.13 -25.64
C ALA A 207 1.33 -11.17 -26.98
N ASP A 208 2.34 -12.03 -27.13
CA ASP A 208 3.12 -12.16 -28.37
C ASP A 208 2.33 -12.94 -29.41
N ASP A 209 1.71 -14.05 -29.00
CA ASP A 209 0.87 -14.89 -29.86
C ASP A 209 -0.61 -14.46 -29.88
N GLN A 210 -1.02 -13.54 -28.99
CA GLN A 210 -2.40 -13.08 -28.79
C GLN A 210 -3.39 -14.22 -28.53
N ILE A 211 -3.00 -15.16 -27.66
CA ILE A 211 -3.79 -16.35 -27.33
C ILE A 211 -3.99 -16.50 -25.82
N LEU A 212 -5.10 -17.11 -25.42
CA LEU A 212 -5.35 -17.62 -24.08
C LEU A 212 -5.01 -19.11 -24.01
N LYS A 213 -3.94 -19.44 -23.30
CA LYS A 213 -3.45 -20.82 -23.16
C LYS A 213 -3.85 -21.38 -21.81
N ALA A 214 -4.48 -22.55 -21.80
CA ALA A 214 -4.88 -23.21 -20.56
C ALA A 214 -3.65 -23.61 -19.73
N LEU A 215 -3.72 -23.37 -18.41
CA LEU A 215 -2.67 -23.75 -17.49
C LEU A 215 -2.54 -25.27 -17.46
N PRO A 216 -1.30 -25.80 -17.43
CA PRO A 216 -1.09 -27.22 -17.25
C PRO A 216 -1.65 -27.67 -15.91
N ARG A 217 -2.14 -28.92 -15.83
CA ARG A 217 -2.52 -29.52 -14.55
C ARG A 217 -1.27 -29.80 -13.72
N THR A 218 -0.88 -28.85 -12.89
CA THR A 218 0.18 -29.01 -11.89
C THR A 218 -0.35 -29.84 -10.72
N ARG A 219 -0.21 -31.17 -10.82
CA ARG A 219 -0.37 -32.10 -9.68
C ARG A 219 1.02 -32.49 -9.16
N GLY A 220 1.29 -32.23 -7.89
CA GLY A 220 2.53 -32.57 -7.18
C GLY A 220 3.76 -31.74 -7.58
N ALA A 221 3.57 -30.57 -8.18
CA ALA A 221 4.58 -29.99 -9.07
C ALA A 221 5.81 -29.38 -8.38
N VAL A 222 5.71 -28.95 -7.12
CA VAL A 222 6.79 -28.20 -6.46
C VAL A 222 6.94 -28.65 -5.02
N PHE A 223 7.85 -29.59 -4.76
CA PHE A 223 8.11 -30.14 -3.42
C PHE A 223 6.84 -30.59 -2.66
N GLY A 224 5.91 -31.26 -3.34
CA GLY A 224 4.67 -31.73 -2.69
C GLY A 224 3.67 -30.62 -2.34
N ILE A 225 3.92 -29.37 -2.75
CA ILE A 225 2.98 -28.25 -2.57
C ILE A 225 2.08 -28.13 -3.80
N ASP A 226 0.80 -28.43 -3.60
CA ASP A 226 -0.26 -28.21 -4.59
C ASP A 226 -1.01 -26.88 -4.34
N PRO A 227 -1.38 -26.13 -5.40
CA PRO A 227 -2.20 -24.94 -5.25
C PRO A 227 -3.60 -25.31 -4.73
N ARG A 228 -4.09 -24.59 -3.72
CA ARG A 228 -5.41 -24.85 -3.11
C ARG A 228 -6.56 -24.06 -3.74
N ASN A 229 -6.24 -23.03 -4.53
CA ASN A 229 -7.20 -22.17 -5.22
C ASN A 229 -6.61 -21.63 -6.53
N LYS A 230 -7.44 -20.90 -7.30
CA LYS A 230 -7.04 -20.33 -8.60
C LYS A 230 -5.87 -19.37 -8.47
N GLU A 231 -5.85 -18.55 -7.42
CA GLU A 231 -4.82 -17.53 -7.19
C GLU A 231 -3.45 -18.17 -6.89
N GLN A 232 -3.42 -19.26 -6.14
CA GLN A 232 -2.19 -20.02 -5.90
C GLN A 232 -1.71 -20.75 -7.16
N ALA A 233 -2.63 -21.22 -8.01
CA ALA A 233 -2.29 -21.83 -9.29
C ALA A 233 -1.66 -20.79 -10.22
N PHE A 234 -2.22 -19.58 -10.30
CA PHE A 234 -1.64 -18.44 -11.03
C PHE A 234 -0.25 -18.08 -10.49
N ALA A 235 -0.10 -17.98 -9.16
CA ALA A 235 1.18 -17.65 -8.54
C ALA A 235 2.26 -18.69 -8.86
N LEU A 236 1.96 -19.99 -8.76
CA LEU A 236 2.92 -21.05 -9.10
C LEU A 236 3.27 -21.05 -10.58
N ASP A 237 2.30 -20.83 -11.47
CA ASP A 237 2.55 -20.73 -12.91
C ASP A 237 3.52 -19.59 -13.23
N LEU A 238 3.31 -18.38 -12.68
CA LEU A 238 4.26 -17.26 -12.83
C LEU A 238 5.64 -17.54 -12.23
N LEU A 239 5.69 -18.16 -11.04
CA LEU A 239 6.95 -18.39 -10.32
C LEU A 239 7.83 -19.47 -10.98
N LEU A 240 7.23 -20.40 -11.70
CA LEU A 240 7.92 -21.48 -12.41
C LEU A 240 8.28 -21.11 -13.85
N ASP A 241 7.72 -20.03 -14.37
CA ASP A 241 8.00 -19.52 -15.71
C ASP A 241 9.30 -18.71 -15.74
N ASP A 242 10.29 -19.21 -16.49
CA ASP A 242 11.60 -18.57 -16.60
C ASP A 242 11.58 -17.28 -17.41
N ASP A 243 10.57 -17.04 -18.24
CA ASP A 243 10.47 -15.83 -19.04
C ASP A 243 10.05 -14.62 -18.20
N VAL A 244 9.37 -14.87 -17.07
CA VAL A 244 8.96 -13.84 -16.10
C VAL A 244 10.09 -13.55 -15.12
N LYS A 245 10.76 -12.41 -15.28
CA LYS A 245 11.93 -12.05 -14.44
C LYS A 245 11.58 -11.47 -13.07
N LEU A 246 10.34 -11.00 -12.90
CA LEU A 246 9.88 -10.37 -11.67
C LEU A 246 8.42 -10.74 -11.42
N VAL A 247 8.16 -11.37 -10.27
CA VAL A 247 6.81 -11.70 -9.81
C VAL A 247 6.52 -10.93 -8.53
N THR A 248 5.41 -10.18 -8.51
CA THR A 248 4.91 -9.49 -7.32
C THR A 248 3.64 -10.18 -6.84
N LEU A 249 3.62 -10.61 -5.58
CA LEU A 249 2.46 -11.28 -4.99
C LEU A 249 1.85 -10.42 -3.87
N VAL A 250 0.58 -10.07 -4.03
CA VAL A 250 -0.22 -9.34 -3.03
C VAL A 250 -1.36 -10.23 -2.57
N GLY A 251 -1.70 -10.17 -1.29
CA GLY A 251 -2.81 -10.93 -0.73
C GLY A 251 -2.81 -10.97 0.78
N LYS A 252 -3.93 -11.39 1.37
CA LYS A 252 -4.12 -11.45 2.84
C LYS A 252 -3.03 -12.26 3.55
N ALA A 253 -2.80 -11.98 4.83
CA ALA A 253 -1.88 -12.77 5.64
C ALA A 253 -2.32 -14.25 5.66
N GLY A 254 -1.36 -15.18 5.62
CA GLY A 254 -1.63 -16.62 5.63
C GLY A 254 -2.05 -17.25 4.30
N THR A 255 -2.08 -16.51 3.18
CA THR A 255 -2.47 -17.06 1.86
C THR A 255 -1.39 -17.89 1.15
N GLY A 256 -0.24 -18.15 1.79
CA GLY A 256 0.82 -19.00 1.24
C GLY A 256 1.81 -18.31 0.30
N LYS A 257 1.78 -16.99 0.13
CA LYS A 257 2.70 -16.25 -0.78
C LYS A 257 4.17 -16.62 -0.60
N THR A 258 4.65 -16.56 0.63
CA THR A 258 6.05 -16.88 0.97
C THR A 258 6.35 -18.36 0.79
N LEU A 259 5.42 -19.24 1.18
CA LEU A 259 5.55 -20.69 1.01
C LEU A 259 5.71 -21.06 -0.48
N LEU A 260 4.84 -20.54 -1.35
CA LEU A 260 4.89 -20.83 -2.79
C LEU A 260 6.17 -20.28 -3.43
N ALA A 261 6.59 -19.07 -3.06
CA ALA A 261 7.84 -18.46 -3.56
C ALA A 261 9.08 -19.27 -3.13
N ILE A 262 9.12 -19.75 -1.89
CA ILE A 262 10.21 -20.61 -1.41
C ILE A 262 10.19 -21.95 -2.13
N ALA A 263 9.04 -22.61 -2.22
CA ALA A 263 8.91 -23.90 -2.90
C ALA A 263 9.37 -23.80 -4.37
N ALA A 264 8.90 -22.79 -5.11
CA ALA A 264 9.29 -22.58 -6.51
C ALA A 264 10.78 -22.25 -6.64
N GLY A 265 11.30 -21.37 -5.78
CA GLY A 265 12.73 -21.05 -5.75
C GLY A 265 13.60 -22.27 -5.45
N MET A 266 13.17 -23.13 -4.53
CA MET A 266 13.84 -24.41 -4.25
C MET A 266 13.79 -25.34 -5.45
N ALA A 267 12.68 -25.42 -6.19
CA ALA A 267 12.59 -26.28 -7.37
C ALA A 267 13.56 -25.83 -8.45
N LYS A 268 13.66 -24.51 -8.66
CA LYS A 268 14.62 -23.93 -9.59
C LYS A 268 16.08 -24.18 -9.21
N VAL A 269 16.39 -24.28 -7.92
CA VAL A 269 17.76 -24.55 -7.44
C VAL A 269 18.09 -26.04 -7.44
N PHE A 270 17.23 -26.87 -6.84
CA PHE A 270 17.55 -28.27 -6.54
C PHE A 270 17.04 -29.27 -7.59
N ASN A 271 15.91 -29.00 -8.25
CA ASN A 271 15.34 -29.92 -9.23
C ASN A 271 15.77 -29.56 -10.65
N GLU A 272 15.76 -28.27 -10.98
CA GLU A 272 16.07 -27.77 -12.32
C GLU A 272 17.54 -27.33 -12.48
N GLU A 273 18.28 -27.18 -11.37
CA GLU A 273 19.68 -26.68 -11.35
C GLU A 273 19.87 -25.37 -12.14
N ARG A 274 18.82 -24.54 -12.20
CA ARG A 274 18.78 -23.30 -12.99
C ARG A 274 19.52 -22.15 -12.30
N TYR A 275 19.54 -22.18 -10.98
CA TYR A 275 20.19 -21.21 -10.11
C TYR A 275 21.06 -21.90 -9.07
N ASP A 276 22.20 -21.31 -8.74
CA ASP A 276 23.13 -21.87 -7.73
C ASP A 276 22.63 -21.71 -6.29
N LYS A 277 21.78 -20.69 -6.03
CA LYS A 277 21.36 -20.35 -4.67
C LYS A 277 20.04 -19.59 -4.62
N LEU A 278 19.21 -19.91 -3.63
CA LEU A 278 18.04 -19.12 -3.23
C LEU A 278 18.42 -18.12 -2.13
N LEU A 279 18.09 -16.84 -2.34
CA LEU A 279 18.28 -15.79 -1.33
C LEU A 279 16.91 -15.30 -0.86
N VAL A 280 16.68 -15.36 0.46
CA VAL A 280 15.48 -14.79 1.09
C VAL A 280 15.89 -13.58 1.91
N ALA A 281 15.34 -12.42 1.56
CA ALA A 281 15.54 -11.17 2.28
C ALA A 281 14.24 -10.76 2.96
N ARG A 282 14.30 -10.47 4.26
CA ARG A 282 13.19 -9.92 5.04
C ARG A 282 13.63 -8.58 5.64
N PRO A 283 12.96 -7.46 5.36
CA PRO A 283 13.32 -6.19 5.96
C PRO A 283 13.15 -6.27 7.48
N ILE A 284 14.09 -5.69 8.21
CA ILE A 284 14.01 -5.53 9.66
C ILE A 284 13.18 -4.26 9.90
N MET A 285 11.86 -4.42 10.02
CA MET A 285 10.98 -3.34 10.45
C MET A 285 10.51 -3.64 11.87
N PRO A 286 11.02 -2.93 12.88
CA PRO A 286 10.59 -3.14 14.26
C PRO A 286 9.13 -2.69 14.41
N MET A 287 8.24 -3.63 14.78
CA MET A 287 6.91 -3.31 15.29
C MET A 287 7.02 -3.18 16.82
N GLY A 288 7.53 -2.03 17.29
CA GLY A 288 7.76 -1.78 18.71
C GLY A 288 9.24 -1.57 19.06
N ARG A 289 9.73 -2.15 20.17
CA ARG A 289 11.12 -1.96 20.62
C ARG A 289 12.10 -2.55 19.59
N ASP A 290 13.16 -1.79 19.33
CA ASP A 290 14.25 -2.16 18.42
C ASP A 290 14.84 -3.55 18.78
N ILE A 291 15.32 -4.29 17.77
CA ILE A 291 15.88 -5.65 17.91
C ILE A 291 17.00 -5.70 18.97
N GLY A 292 17.67 -4.56 19.20
CA GLY A 292 18.64 -4.38 20.29
C GLY A 292 18.14 -4.81 21.68
N TYR A 293 16.83 -4.82 21.95
CA TYR A 293 16.27 -5.10 23.28
C TYR A 293 15.86 -6.56 23.55
N LEU A 294 15.83 -7.43 22.54
CA LEU A 294 15.62 -8.86 22.77
C LEU A 294 16.83 -9.43 23.56
N PRO A 295 16.63 -10.35 24.52
CA PRO A 295 17.74 -11.07 25.14
C PRO A 295 18.40 -12.01 24.11
N GLY A 296 19.70 -12.25 24.24
CA GLY A 296 20.47 -13.11 23.34
C GLY A 296 21.48 -12.36 22.47
N ASP A 297 22.27 -13.10 21.71
CA ASP A 297 23.22 -12.55 20.75
C ASP A 297 22.53 -12.04 19.46
N LYS A 298 23.29 -11.44 18.55
CA LYS A 298 22.73 -10.90 17.31
C LYS A 298 22.05 -11.99 16.46
N ASP A 299 22.63 -13.18 16.44
CA ASP A 299 22.18 -14.27 15.57
C ASP A 299 20.92 -14.95 16.13
N GLU A 300 20.82 -15.11 17.46
CA GLU A 300 19.62 -15.56 18.16
C GLU A 300 18.41 -14.64 17.90
N LYS A 301 18.65 -13.32 17.93
CA LYS A 301 17.61 -12.32 17.64
C LYS A 301 17.12 -12.37 16.20
N LEU A 302 18.05 -12.54 15.26
CA LEU A 302 17.72 -12.66 13.83
C LEU A 302 17.03 -13.99 13.52
N THR A 303 17.38 -15.06 14.25
CA THR A 303 16.76 -16.39 14.09
C THR A 303 15.27 -16.32 14.36
N ALA A 304 14.85 -15.68 15.46
CA ALA A 304 13.42 -15.50 15.77
C ALA A 304 12.66 -14.72 14.67
N TRP A 305 13.32 -13.75 14.03
CA TRP A 305 12.74 -13.01 12.90
C TRP A 305 12.65 -13.83 11.62
N MET A 306 13.58 -14.76 11.41
CA MET A 306 13.59 -15.67 10.26
C MET A 306 12.73 -16.92 10.47
N GLN A 307 12.21 -17.15 11.68
CA GLN A 307 11.44 -18.35 12.03
C GLN A 307 10.33 -18.69 11.04
N PRO A 308 9.48 -17.76 10.55
CA PRO A 308 8.45 -18.10 9.57
C PRO A 308 9.00 -18.63 8.24
N ILE A 309 10.24 -18.29 7.88
CA ILE A 309 10.91 -18.83 6.70
C ILE A 309 11.41 -20.25 7.00
N PHE A 310 12.00 -20.47 8.17
CA PHE A 310 12.44 -21.79 8.60
C PHE A 310 11.27 -22.78 8.74
N ASP A 311 10.14 -22.34 9.29
CA ASP A 311 8.94 -23.18 9.42
C ASP A 311 8.41 -23.62 8.03
N ASN A 312 8.49 -22.74 7.00
CA ASN A 312 8.14 -23.13 5.63
C ASN A 312 9.12 -24.14 5.04
N LEU A 313 10.43 -24.00 5.34
CA LEU A 313 11.46 -24.93 4.88
C LEU A 313 11.36 -26.29 5.57
N GLU A 314 10.91 -26.35 6.83
CA GLU A 314 10.67 -27.61 7.54
C GLU A 314 9.39 -28.30 7.06
N TYR A 315 8.40 -27.53 6.61
CA TYR A 315 7.17 -28.06 6.03
C TYR A 315 7.35 -28.68 4.63
N ILE A 316 8.29 -28.13 3.85
CA ILE A 316 8.66 -28.57 2.49
C ILE A 316 9.55 -29.81 2.55
#